data_AF-A0A1Y1RSY6-F1
#
_entry.id   AF-A0A1Y1RSY6-F1
#
_cell.length_a   1.000
_cell.length_b   1.000
_cell.length_c   1.000
_cell.angle_alpha   90.00
_cell.angle_beta   90.00
_cell.angle_gamma   90.00
#
_symmetry.space_group_name_H-M   'P 1'
#
loop_
_entity.id
_entity.type
_entity.pdbx_description
1 polymer ?
#
loop_
_entity_poly.entity_id
_entity_poly.type
_entity_poly.pdbx_seq_one_letter_code
_entity_poly.pdbx_strand_id
1 'polypeptide(L)'
;MQYTLNEWPELVQYLDSPYLSPDNNSAELAIRTFVVGRKNWLFSEKSKGVESSCAMHSLLETAQQNNANPNVYVRAIFEMA
;
A
#
# COMPACT_ATOMS: atom_id res chain seq x y z
N MET A 1 14.57 20.21 13.36
CA MET A 1 13.67 21.31 12.91
C MET A 1 13.65 21.51 11.41
N GLN A 2 14.78 21.48 10.70
CA GLN A 2 14.80 21.82 9.26
C GLN A 2 13.87 20.94 8.41
N TYR A 3 13.87 19.63 8.64
CA TYR A 3 12.99 18.69 7.93
C TYR A 3 11.51 19.06 8.08
N THR A 4 11.04 19.25 9.31
CA THR A 4 9.64 19.57 9.60
C THR A 4 9.21 20.94 9.05
N LEU A 5 10.13 21.90 9.02
CA LEU A 5 9.87 23.23 8.46
C LEU A 5 9.81 23.22 6.93
N ASN A 6 10.59 22.34 6.29
CA ASN A 6 10.57 22.19 4.83
C ASN A 6 9.26 21.53 4.35
N GLU A 7 8.74 20.56 5.10
CA GLU A 7 7.51 19.82 4.78
C GLU A 7 6.23 20.46 5.39
N TRP A 8 6.37 21.64 6.01
CA TRP A 8 5.25 22.34 6.62
C TRP A 8 4.10 22.62 5.65
N PRO A 9 4.35 23.02 4.38
CA PRO A 9 3.28 23.22 3.40
C PRO A 9 2.43 21.97 3.15
N GLU A 10 3.05 20.78 3.10
CA GLU A 10 2.32 19.51 2.95
C GLU A 10 1.56 19.14 4.24
N LEU A 11 2.19 19.34 5.41
CA LEU A 11 1.62 18.96 6.71
C LEU A 11 0.34 19.72 7.07
N VAL A 12 0.12 20.92 6.53
CA VAL A 12 -1.08 21.74 6.80
C VAL A 12 -2.20 21.56 5.78
N GLN A 13 -1.96 20.82 4.69
CA GLN A 13 -2.91 20.69 3.58
C GLN A 13 -4.24 20.03 3.99
N TYR A 14 -4.25 19.28 5.09
CA TYR A 14 -5.49 18.72 5.64
C TYR A 14 -6.48 19.79 6.13
N LEU A 15 -6.02 21.02 6.38
CA LEU A 15 -6.89 22.14 6.74
C LEU A 15 -7.73 22.63 5.55
N ASP A 16 -7.24 22.42 4.32
CA ASP A 16 -7.87 22.90 3.09
C ASP A 16 -8.83 21.88 2.46
N SER A 17 -8.74 20.60 2.86
CA SER A 17 -9.53 19.52 2.27
C SER A 17 -10.17 18.62 3.33
N PRO A 18 -11.51 18.47 3.32
CA PRO A 18 -12.20 17.61 4.29
C PRO A 18 -11.95 16.10 4.07
N TYR A 19 -11.31 15.73 2.96
CA TYR A 19 -10.98 14.35 2.63
C TYR A 19 -9.64 13.90 3.22
N LEU A 20 -8.85 14.83 3.74
CA LEU A 20 -7.51 14.57 4.28
C LEU A 20 -7.57 14.55 5.80
N SER A 21 -6.99 13.52 6.40
CA SER A 21 -6.80 13.44 7.85
C SER A 21 -5.48 14.11 8.25
N PRO A 22 -5.38 14.68 9.47
CA PRO A 22 -4.11 15.18 10.01
C PRO A 22 -3.08 14.06 10.25
N ASP A 23 -3.56 12.82 10.38
CA ASP A 23 -2.75 11.63 10.61
C ASP A 23 -2.70 10.72 9.39
N ASN A 24 -1.62 9.93 9.30
CA ASN A 24 -1.38 8.97 8.23
C ASN A 24 -1.83 7.54 8.61
N ASN A 25 -2.64 7.36 9.67
CA ASN A 25 -2.92 6.04 10.25
C ASN A 25 -3.55 5.09 9.24
N SER A 26 -4.40 5.60 8.34
CA SER A 26 -4.97 4.81 7.24
C SER A 26 -3.89 4.24 6.31
N ALA A 27 -2.91 5.05 5.93
CA ALA A 27 -1.79 4.61 5.09
C ALA A 27 -0.86 3.63 5.84
N GLU A 28 -0.61 3.86 7.13
CA GLU A 28 0.18 2.96 7.97
C GLU A 28 -0.50 1.60 8.17
N LEU A 29 -1.82 1.59 8.37
CA LEU A 29 -2.63 0.37 8.43
C LEU A 29 -2.60 -0.40 7.11
N ALA A 30 -2.71 0.29 5.97
CA ALA A 30 -2.64 -0.33 4.64
C ALA A 30 -1.29 -1.02 4.41
N ILE A 31 -0.17 -0.39 4.77
CA ILE A 31 1.16 -1.00 4.59
C ILE A 31 1.51 -2.04 5.67
N ARG A 32 0.80 -2.06 6.82
CA ARG A 32 1.10 -2.95 7.95
C ARG A 32 1.12 -4.43 7.57
N THR A 33 0.17 -4.88 6.76
CA THR A 33 0.10 -6.29 6.31
C THR A 33 1.37 -6.72 5.58
N PHE A 34 1.89 -5.84 4.71
CA PHE A 34 3.14 -6.05 4.00
C PHE A 34 4.34 -6.07 4.96
N VAL A 35 4.42 -5.10 5.88
CA VAL A 35 5.53 -5.00 6.85
C VAL A 35 5.59 -6.21 7.78
N VAL A 36 4.44 -6.71 8.24
CA VAL A 36 4.35 -7.93 9.06
C VAL A 36 4.76 -9.16 8.26
N GLY A 37 4.32 -9.26 7.00
CA GLY A 37 4.65 -10.36 6.10
C GLY A 37 6.14 -10.43 5.72
N ARG A 38 6.85 -9.30 5.73
CA ARG A 38 8.27 -9.22 5.36
C ARG A 38 9.18 -10.16 6.16
N LYS A 39 8.88 -10.41 7.43
CA LYS A 39 9.65 -11.36 8.26
C LYS A 39 9.49 -12.83 7.80
N ASN A 40 8.38 -13.15 7.14
CA ASN A 40 8.10 -14.48 6.60
C ASN A 40 8.59 -14.66 5.16
N TRP A 41 8.98 -13.57 4.47
CA TRP A 41 9.45 -13.61 3.10
C TRP A 41 10.97 -13.73 3.01
N LEU A 42 11.47 -14.89 3.44
CA LEU A 42 12.89 -15.22 3.48
C LEU A 42 13.61 -15.13 2.10
N PHE A 43 12.87 -15.07 1.00
CA PHE A 43 13.40 -15.01 -0.37
C PHE A 43 13.25 -13.64 -1.06
N SER A 44 12.71 -12.64 -0.36
CA SER A 44 12.51 -11.27 -0.90
C SER A 44 13.75 -10.38 -0.80
N GLU A 45 14.95 -10.94 -0.66
CA GLU A 45 16.20 -10.16 -0.63
C GLU A 45 16.58 -9.59 -2.01
N LYS A 46 16.15 -10.23 -3.10
CA LYS A 46 16.47 -9.78 -4.46
C LYS A 46 15.39 -8.83 -4.97
N SER A 47 15.79 -7.71 -5.59
CA SER A 47 14.91 -6.66 -6.13
C SER A 47 13.73 -7.20 -6.96
N LYS A 48 13.96 -8.23 -7.80
CA LYS A 48 12.89 -8.89 -8.57
C LYS A 48 11.84 -9.60 -7.72
N GLY A 49 12.25 -10.22 -6.59
CA GLY A 49 11.33 -10.88 -5.67
C GLY A 49 10.50 -9.88 -4.86
N VAL A 50 11.07 -8.72 -4.55
CA VAL A 50 10.32 -7.60 -3.95
C VAL A 50 9.29 -7.06 -4.93
N GLU A 51 9.69 -6.81 -6.18
CA GLU A 51 8.81 -6.27 -7.22
C GLU A 51 7.62 -7.19 -7.51
N SER A 52 7.86 -8.50 -7.66
CA SER A 52 6.77 -9.46 -7.87
C SER A 52 5.84 -9.56 -6.67
N SER A 53 6.38 -9.53 -5.45
CA SER A 53 5.57 -9.55 -4.22
C SER A 53 4.73 -8.29 -4.08
N CYS A 54 5.30 -7.11 -4.34
CA CYS A 54 4.58 -5.85 -4.37
C CYS A 54 3.45 -5.86 -5.42
N ALA A 55 3.73 -6.33 -6.63
CA ALA A 55 2.71 -6.42 -7.69
C ALA A 55 1.53 -7.31 -7.27
N MET A 56 1.80 -8.48 -6.69
CA MET A 56 0.76 -9.39 -6.20
C MET A 56 -0.07 -8.76 -5.08
N HIS A 57 0.58 -8.11 -4.12
CA HIS A 57 -0.11 -7.42 -3.02
C HIS A 57 -0.99 -6.27 -3.52
N SER A 58 -0.50 -5.48 -4.48
CA SER A 58 -1.28 -4.41 -5.11
C SER A 58 -2.56 -4.93 -5.77
N LEU A 59 -2.50 -6.08 -6.46
CA LEU A 59 -3.68 -6.71 -7.08
C LEU A 59 -4.70 -7.18 -6.04
N LEU A 60 -4.22 -7.80 -4.96
CA LEU A 60 -5.08 -8.27 -3.87
C LEU A 60 -5.75 -7.11 -3.14
N GLU A 61 -5.01 -6.06 -2.83
CA GLU A 61 -5.54 -4.86 -2.17
C GLU A 61 -6.56 -4.16 -3.07
N THR A 62 -6.27 -4.04 -4.37
CA THR A 62 -7.21 -3.47 -5.35
C THR A 62 -8.54 -4.24 -5.37
N ALA A 63 -8.49 -5.58 -5.32
CA ALA A 63 -9.70 -6.39 -5.24
C ALA A 63 -10.51 -6.10 -3.97
N GLN A 64 -9.83 -6.02 -2.82
CA GLN A 64 -10.48 -5.73 -1.53
C GLN A 64 -11.10 -4.34 -1.50
N GLN A 65 -10.39 -3.31 -1.98
CA GLN A 65 -10.90 -1.93 -2.07
C GLN A 65 -12.15 -1.82 -2.96
N ASN A 66 -12.26 -2.68 -3.98
CA ASN A 66 -13.44 -2.77 -4.86
C ASN A 66 -14.52 -3.73 -4.36
N ASN A 67 -14.40 -4.28 -3.14
CA ASN A 67 -15.29 -5.30 -2.58
C ASN A 67 -15.42 -6.57 -3.45
N ALA A 68 -14.41 -6.86 -4.27
CA ALA A 68 -14.33 -8.04 -5.11
C ALA A 68 -13.63 -9.18 -4.37
N ASN A 69 -14.00 -10.43 -4.67
CA ASN A 69 -13.30 -11.59 -4.10
C ASN A 69 -11.86 -11.67 -4.66
N PRO A 70 -10.80 -11.56 -3.84
CA PRO A 70 -9.44 -11.48 -4.35
C PRO A 70 -9.00 -12.72 -5.15
N ASN A 71 -9.46 -13.91 -4.77
CA ASN A 71 -9.13 -15.15 -5.50
C ASN A 71 -9.73 -15.15 -6.91
N VAL A 72 -11.00 -14.73 -7.02
CA VAL A 72 -11.68 -14.66 -8.32
C VAL A 72 -11.05 -13.58 -9.19
N TYR A 73 -10.72 -12.42 -8.61
CA TYR A 73 -10.11 -11.30 -9.31
C TYR A 73 -8.74 -11.66 -9.88
N VAL A 74 -7.85 -12.21 -9.06
CA VAL A 74 -6.50 -12.60 -9.49
C VAL A 74 -6.58 -13.70 -10.55
N ARG A 75 -7.46 -14.69 -10.37
CA ARG A 75 -7.67 -15.76 -11.35
C ARG A 75 -8.16 -15.21 -12.70
N ALA A 76 -9.12 -14.28 -12.68
CA ALA A 76 -9.61 -13.64 -13.89
C ALA A 76 -8.48 -12.90 -14.64
N ILE A 77 -7.61 -12.19 -13.93
CA ILE A 77 -6.45 -11.51 -14.54
C ILE A 77 -5.51 -12.52 -15.22
N PHE A 78 -5.18 -13.61 -14.55
CA PHE A 78 -4.27 -14.62 -15.10
C PHE A 78 -4.90 -15.51 -16.19
N GLU A 79 -6.23 -15.65 -16.22
CA GLU A 79 -6.96 -16.34 -17.29
C GLU A 79 -7.19 -15.44 -18.51
N MET A 80 -7.16 -14.11 -18.34
CA MET A 80 -7.25 -13.12 -19.42
C MET A 80 -5.90 -12.74 -20.04
N ALA A 81 -4.79 -13.12 -19.41
CA ALA A 81 -3.41 -12.83 -19.86
C ALA A 81 -2.86 -13.92 -20.79
#